data_AF-A0A828SVM3-F1
#
_entry.id   AF-A0A828SVM3-F1
#
_cell.length_a   1.000
_cell.length_b   1.000
_cell.length_c   1.000
_cell.angle_alpha   90.00
_cell.angle_beta   90.00
_cell.angle_gamma   90.00
#
_symmetry.space_group_name_H-M   'P 1'
#
loop_
_entity.id
_entity.type
_entity.pdbx_description
1 polymer ?
#
loop_
_entity_poly.entity_id
_entity_poly.type
_entity_poly.pdbx_seq_one_letter_code
_entity_poly.pdbx_strand_id
1 'polypeptide(L)'
;MKLIFNDATEIIVQQVESHGDYLRILTVGNTPEQLKVLFTDQSRTVHMIVQERGQTVAAHEGYTAFYRTEIYTGKIYGVVMYKQETLPETQSQMIQAAMLVAQMQAQTFDDEQAQAVKILYPQWQDVIGQTVEKGYKFVHGDVLYKTIQDSLLIQEQYVPGEGTESLYAVIDETHAGTQENPIPYDGNMALEKGKYYSQDGVIYLCNRDTENPVYHNLSDLIGLYVEKATE
;
A
#
# COMPACT_ATOMS: atom_id res chain seq x y z
N MET A 1 -18.98 26.68 -27.72
CA MET A 1 -17.55 27.00 -27.51
C MET A 1 -16.74 26.26 -28.56
N LYS A 2 -15.46 26.57 -28.71
CA LYS A 2 -14.56 25.82 -29.61
C LYS A 2 -13.28 25.43 -28.90
N LEU A 3 -12.72 24.31 -29.33
CA LEU A 3 -11.39 23.85 -28.94
C LEU A 3 -10.47 24.07 -30.14
N ILE A 4 -9.32 24.69 -29.89
CA ILE A 4 -8.28 24.97 -30.89
C ILE A 4 -7.09 24.10 -30.53
N PHE A 5 -6.64 23.27 -31.47
CA PHE A 5 -5.46 22.42 -31.32
C PHE A 5 -4.18 23.21 -31.61
N ASN A 6 -3.03 22.59 -31.29
CA ASN A 6 -1.71 23.18 -31.49
C ASN A 6 -1.41 23.54 -32.96
N ASP A 7 -1.98 22.80 -33.92
CA ASP A 7 -1.86 23.07 -35.36
C ASP A 7 -2.88 24.10 -35.88
N ALA A 8 -3.56 24.81 -34.97
CA ALA A 8 -4.64 25.77 -35.23
C ALA A 8 -5.92 25.17 -35.84
N THR A 9 -6.04 23.84 -35.95
CA THR A 9 -7.33 23.23 -36.30
C THR A 9 -8.34 23.43 -35.17
N GLU A 10 -9.61 23.56 -35.52
CA GLU A 10 -10.67 23.89 -34.56
C GLU A 10 -11.83 22.90 -34.62
N ILE A 11 -12.42 22.58 -33.47
CA ILE A 11 -13.68 21.84 -33.38
C ILE A 11 -14.69 22.53 -32.47
N ILE A 12 -15.96 22.33 -32.75
CA ILE A 12 -17.05 22.77 -31.87
C ILE A 12 -17.13 21.81 -30.69
N VAL A 13 -17.07 22.40 -29.50
CA VAL A 13 -17.23 21.67 -28.24
C VAL A 13 -18.43 22.24 -27.48
N GLN A 14 -19.08 21.37 -26.72
CA GLN A 14 -20.12 21.75 -25.78
C GLN A 14 -19.52 22.11 -24.42
N GLN A 15 -18.53 21.33 -23.98
CA GLN A 15 -17.89 21.49 -22.67
C GLN A 15 -16.50 20.87 -22.67
N VAL A 16 -15.60 21.42 -21.85
CA VAL A 16 -14.30 20.83 -21.54
C VAL A 16 -14.17 20.83 -20.01
N GLU A 17 -14.07 19.65 -19.43
CA GLU A 17 -13.94 19.43 -17.99
C GLU A 17 -12.51 18.99 -17.67
N SER A 18 -11.90 19.62 -16.66
CA SER A 18 -10.61 19.20 -16.14
C SER A 18 -10.80 18.55 -14.77
N HIS A 19 -10.27 17.35 -14.62
CA HIS A 19 -10.39 16.52 -13.42
C HIS A 19 -9.03 16.28 -12.75
N GLY A 20 -8.06 17.18 -12.97
CA GLY A 20 -6.67 17.05 -12.50
C GLY A 20 -5.82 16.19 -13.43
N ASP A 21 -6.10 14.88 -13.47
CA ASP A 21 -5.30 13.90 -14.21
C ASP A 21 -5.71 13.74 -15.67
N TYR A 22 -6.97 14.08 -15.98
CA TYR A 22 -7.54 13.94 -17.31
C TYR A 22 -8.46 15.11 -17.68
N LEU A 23 -8.65 15.28 -18.98
CA LEU A 23 -9.69 16.11 -19.56
C LEU A 23 -10.82 15.24 -20.10
N ARG A 24 -12.05 15.68 -19.90
CA ARG A 24 -13.22 15.20 -20.63
C ARG A 24 -13.73 16.31 -21.55
N ILE A 25 -13.75 16.04 -22.84
CA ILE A 25 -14.13 17.00 -23.87
C ILE A 25 -15.42 16.51 -24.52
N LEU A 26 -16.52 17.24 -24.31
CA LEU A 26 -17.83 16.95 -24.90
C LEU A 26 -17.99 17.73 -26.21
N THR A 27 -18.33 17.03 -27.27
CA THR A 27 -18.41 17.58 -28.64
C THR A 27 -19.78 17.34 -29.27
N VAL A 28 -20.12 18.19 -30.23
CA VAL A 28 -21.28 18.04 -31.11
C VAL A 28 -20.82 18.16 -32.56
N GLY A 29 -21.45 17.40 -33.46
CA GLY A 29 -21.18 17.47 -34.90
C GLY A 29 -19.95 16.70 -35.39
N ASN A 30 -19.21 16.01 -34.50
CA ASN A 30 -18.16 15.07 -34.87
C ASN A 30 -18.61 13.63 -34.56
N THR A 31 -18.13 12.64 -35.33
CA THR A 31 -18.33 11.23 -35.00
C THR A 31 -17.20 10.71 -34.09
N PRO A 32 -17.40 9.62 -33.33
CA PRO A 32 -16.33 9.01 -32.53
C PRO A 32 -15.06 8.69 -33.32
N GLU A 33 -15.19 8.28 -34.58
CA GLU A 33 -14.06 7.96 -35.46
C GLU A 33 -13.25 9.22 -35.82
N GLN A 34 -13.94 10.33 -36.13
CA GLN A 34 -13.30 11.62 -36.40
C GLN A 34 -12.56 12.12 -35.16
N LEU A 35 -13.21 12.03 -33.98
CA LEU A 35 -12.61 12.39 -32.71
C LEU A 35 -11.36 11.56 -32.43
N LYS A 36 -11.42 10.24 -32.63
CA LYS A 36 -10.26 9.37 -32.45
C LYS A 36 -9.08 9.79 -33.35
N VAL A 37 -9.33 10.12 -34.61
CA VAL A 37 -8.28 10.60 -35.54
C VAL A 37 -7.65 11.91 -35.05
N LEU A 38 -8.48 12.88 -34.62
CA LEU A 38 -7.99 14.17 -34.16
C LEU A 38 -7.17 14.06 -32.87
N PHE A 39 -7.69 13.31 -31.89
CA PHE A 39 -7.15 13.30 -30.54
C PHE A 39 -6.02 12.28 -30.32
N THR A 40 -5.81 11.33 -31.24
CA THR A 40 -4.65 10.42 -31.19
C THR A 40 -3.37 11.10 -31.71
N ASP A 41 -3.48 12.21 -32.44
CA ASP A 41 -2.32 12.97 -32.91
C ASP A 41 -1.74 13.82 -31.76
N GLN A 42 -0.63 13.33 -31.19
CA GLN A 42 0.03 13.98 -30.06
C GLN A 42 0.52 15.40 -30.41
N SER A 43 0.90 15.65 -31.66
CA SER A 43 1.39 16.97 -32.09
C SER A 43 0.28 18.02 -32.09
N ARG A 44 -0.98 17.59 -32.25
CA ARG A 44 -2.19 18.42 -32.16
C ARG A 44 -2.63 18.66 -30.73
N THR A 45 -2.57 17.62 -29.90
CA THR A 45 -3.13 17.63 -28.55
C THR A 45 -2.16 18.09 -27.47
N VAL A 46 -0.87 18.26 -27.80
CA VAL A 46 0.16 18.79 -26.88
C VAL A 46 -0.23 20.14 -26.28
N HIS A 47 -0.91 20.98 -27.06
CA HIS A 47 -1.44 22.28 -26.64
C HIS A 47 -2.87 22.42 -27.16
N MET A 48 -3.83 22.67 -26.26
CA MET A 48 -5.23 22.88 -26.63
C MET A 48 -5.80 24.11 -25.93
N ILE A 49 -6.43 24.99 -26.69
CA ILE A 49 -7.04 26.23 -26.19
C ILE A 49 -8.56 26.11 -26.29
N VAL A 50 -9.25 26.44 -25.21
CA VAL A 50 -10.70 26.57 -25.19
C VAL A 50 -11.07 28.04 -25.40
N GLN A 51 -11.89 28.31 -26.41
CA GLN A 51 -12.44 29.65 -26.66
C GLN A 51 -13.97 29.68 -26.55
N GLU A 52 -14.46 30.72 -25.89
CA GLU A 52 -15.87 31.06 -25.82
C GLU A 52 -16.09 32.50 -26.28
N ARG A 53 -16.98 32.70 -27.26
CA ARG A 53 -17.27 34.01 -27.87
C ARG A 53 -16.01 34.78 -28.32
N GLY A 54 -14.99 34.06 -28.81
CA GLY A 54 -13.73 34.62 -29.30
C GLY A 54 -12.70 34.96 -28.23
N GLN A 55 -13.00 34.71 -26.94
CA GLN A 55 -12.06 34.87 -25.84
C GLN A 55 -11.53 33.52 -25.39
N THR A 56 -10.23 33.45 -25.09
CA THR A 56 -9.62 32.27 -24.47
C THR A 56 -10.06 32.16 -23.02
N VAL A 57 -10.69 31.04 -22.67
CA VAL A 57 -11.21 30.77 -21.32
C VAL A 57 -10.39 29.72 -20.58
N ALA A 58 -9.68 28.84 -21.29
CA ALA A 58 -8.76 27.88 -20.72
C ALA A 58 -7.68 27.47 -21.73
N ALA A 59 -6.53 27.05 -21.23
CA ALA A 59 -5.48 26.40 -22.00
C ALA A 59 -5.07 25.11 -21.29
N HIS A 60 -4.83 24.06 -22.07
CA HIS A 60 -4.50 22.73 -21.59
C HIS A 60 -3.24 22.23 -22.27
N GLU A 61 -2.25 21.86 -21.45
CA GLU A 61 -0.92 21.43 -21.89
C GLU A 61 -0.69 19.95 -21.57
N GLY A 62 -0.07 19.23 -22.51
CA GLY A 62 0.46 17.89 -22.30
C GLY A 62 -0.58 16.76 -22.29
N TYR A 63 -1.85 17.04 -22.61
CA TYR A 63 -2.90 16.02 -22.70
C TYR A 63 -2.83 15.28 -24.03
N THR A 64 -1.78 14.48 -24.22
CA THR A 64 -1.45 13.80 -25.49
C THR A 64 -1.89 12.34 -25.53
N ALA A 65 -2.33 11.77 -24.40
CA ALA A 65 -2.73 10.37 -24.32
C ALA A 65 -4.25 10.23 -24.51
N PHE A 66 -4.67 9.83 -25.72
CA PHE A 66 -6.05 9.44 -25.99
C PHE A 66 -6.40 8.16 -25.23
N TYR A 67 -7.42 8.22 -24.36
CA TYR A 67 -7.86 7.06 -23.58
C TYR A 67 -9.06 6.37 -24.21
N ARG A 68 -10.17 7.10 -24.38
CA ARG A 68 -11.41 6.56 -24.95
C ARG A 68 -12.33 7.64 -25.49
N THR A 69 -13.32 7.22 -26.27
CA THR A 69 -14.53 7.99 -26.54
C THR A 69 -15.67 7.58 -25.62
N GLU A 70 -16.59 8.51 -25.36
CA GLU A 70 -17.81 8.30 -24.59
C GLU A 70 -19.02 8.69 -25.46
N ILE A 71 -20.14 7.99 -25.32
CA ILE A 71 -21.36 8.26 -26.09
C ILE A 71 -22.45 8.74 -25.13
N TYR A 72 -23.03 9.89 -25.43
CA TYR A 72 -24.10 10.50 -24.66
C TYR A 72 -25.39 10.62 -25.49
N THR A 73 -26.51 10.86 -24.82
CA THR A 73 -27.78 11.13 -25.48
C THR A 73 -27.71 12.37 -26.38
N GLY A 74 -28.47 12.40 -27.46
CA GLY A 74 -28.54 13.58 -28.34
C GLY A 74 -27.35 13.75 -29.30
N LYS A 75 -26.63 12.67 -29.62
CA LYS A 75 -25.44 12.68 -30.49
C LYS A 75 -24.30 13.57 -29.96
N ILE A 76 -24.20 13.66 -28.64
CA ILE A 76 -23.05 14.25 -27.96
C ILE A 76 -22.02 13.13 -27.75
N TYR A 77 -20.77 13.41 -28.12
CA TYR A 77 -19.68 12.46 -27.96
C TYR A 77 -18.57 13.06 -27.12
N GLY A 78 -18.08 12.29 -26.17
CA GLY A 78 -16.98 12.66 -25.29
C GLY A 78 -15.65 12.09 -25.77
N VAL A 79 -14.57 12.79 -25.47
CA VAL A 79 -13.19 12.29 -25.54
C VAL A 79 -12.55 12.44 -24.18
N VAL A 80 -11.89 11.39 -23.71
CA VAL A 80 -11.09 11.42 -22.48
C VAL A 80 -9.62 11.42 -22.84
N MET A 81 -8.90 12.46 -22.42
CA MET A 81 -7.46 12.64 -22.65
C MET A 81 -6.72 12.69 -21.31
N TYR A 82 -5.62 11.97 -21.20
CA TYR A 82 -4.70 12.05 -20.05
C TYR A 82 -3.40 12.73 -20.46
N LYS A 83 -2.62 13.17 -19.46
CA LYS A 83 -1.19 13.33 -19.65
C LYS A 83 -0.55 11.94 -19.63
N GLN A 84 0.55 11.76 -20.36
CA GLN A 84 1.12 10.42 -20.52
C GLN A 84 1.54 9.80 -19.18
N GLU A 85 2.07 10.62 -18.26
CA GLU A 85 2.46 10.22 -16.91
C GLU A 85 1.28 9.98 -15.94
N THR A 86 0.10 10.51 -16.26
CA THR A 86 -1.11 10.34 -15.44
C THR A 86 -2.04 9.25 -15.97
N LEU A 87 -1.65 8.55 -17.04
CA LEU A 87 -2.38 7.38 -17.51
C LEU A 87 -2.56 6.39 -16.34
N PRO A 88 -3.78 5.84 -16.13
CA PRO A 88 -4.03 4.92 -15.03
C PRO A 88 -3.06 3.72 -15.02
N GLU A 89 -2.69 3.20 -16.20
CA GLU A 89 -1.74 2.10 -16.30
C GLU A 89 -0.32 2.55 -15.93
N THR A 90 0.12 3.73 -16.35
CA THR A 90 1.44 4.29 -16.03
C THR A 90 1.57 4.60 -14.54
N GLN A 91 0.55 5.18 -13.92
CA GLN A 91 0.51 5.36 -12.47
C GLN A 91 0.60 4.02 -11.74
N SER A 92 -0.17 3.03 -12.20
CA SER A 92 -0.13 1.67 -11.62
C SER A 92 1.27 1.04 -11.72
N GLN A 93 1.93 1.17 -12.88
CA GLN A 93 3.30 0.68 -13.08
C GLN A 93 4.31 1.40 -12.18
N MET A 94 4.20 2.72 -12.02
CA MET A 94 5.08 3.48 -11.13
C MET A 94 4.89 3.07 -9.66
N ILE A 95 3.65 2.87 -9.21
CA ILE A 95 3.35 2.38 -7.86
C ILE A 95 3.95 0.99 -7.65
N GLN A 96 3.77 0.09 -8.62
CA GLN A 96 4.36 -1.26 -8.56
C GLN A 96 5.89 -1.22 -8.49
N ALA A 97 6.53 -0.37 -9.30
CA ALA A 97 7.98 -0.20 -9.29
C ALA A 97 8.47 0.39 -7.95
N ALA A 98 7.79 1.41 -7.42
CA ALA A 98 8.10 1.97 -6.12
C ALA A 98 7.93 0.96 -4.99
N MET A 99 6.87 0.15 -5.04
CA MET A 99 6.63 -0.92 -4.07
C MET A 99 7.73 -1.97 -4.14
N LEU A 100 8.15 -2.41 -5.33
CA LEU A 100 9.26 -3.35 -5.48
C LEU A 100 10.57 -2.81 -4.88
N VAL A 101 10.88 -1.52 -5.10
CA VAL A 101 12.05 -0.87 -4.50
C VAL A 101 11.92 -0.85 -2.97
N ALA A 102 10.74 -0.52 -2.45
CA ALA A 102 10.48 -0.53 -1.01
C ALA A 102 10.64 -1.94 -0.40
N GLN A 103 10.16 -2.99 -1.08
CA GLN A 103 10.32 -4.38 -0.67
C GLN A 103 11.79 -4.80 -0.62
N MET A 104 12.59 -4.40 -1.61
CA MET A 104 14.04 -4.68 -1.62
C MET A 104 14.75 -4.01 -0.43
N GLN A 105 14.38 -2.77 -0.12
CA GLN A 105 14.97 -2.04 1.01
C GLN A 105 14.49 -2.56 2.37
N ALA A 106 13.23 -2.99 2.46
CA ALA A 106 12.62 -3.45 3.71
C ALA A 106 13.38 -4.61 4.36
N GLN A 107 14.05 -5.46 3.59
CA GLN A 107 14.87 -6.54 4.16
C GLN A 107 15.99 -6.03 5.09
N THR A 108 16.46 -4.80 4.88
CA THR A 108 17.52 -4.18 5.70
C THR A 108 17.02 -3.51 6.98
N PHE A 109 15.71 -3.37 7.14
CA PHE A 109 15.10 -2.80 8.34
C PHE A 109 15.35 -3.67 9.56
N ASP A 110 15.43 -3.03 10.73
CA ASP A 110 15.37 -3.75 12.00
C ASP A 110 13.98 -4.35 12.23
N ASP A 111 13.84 -5.14 13.28
CA ASP A 111 12.60 -5.87 13.56
C ASP A 111 11.42 -4.92 13.88
N GLU A 112 11.67 -3.78 14.53
CA GLU A 112 10.63 -2.80 14.89
C GLU A 112 10.10 -2.09 13.63
N GLN A 113 11.00 -1.62 12.78
CA GLN A 113 10.67 -1.06 11.48
C GLN A 113 9.93 -2.07 10.61
N ALA A 114 10.38 -3.32 10.60
CA ALA A 114 9.77 -4.39 9.82
C ALA A 114 8.31 -4.64 10.24
N GLN A 115 8.02 -4.61 11.55
CA GLN A 115 6.65 -4.75 12.05
C GLN A 115 5.74 -3.59 11.64
N ALA A 116 6.26 -2.37 11.55
CA ALA A 116 5.47 -1.22 11.12
C ALA A 116 5.03 -1.30 9.65
N VAL A 117 5.72 -2.09 8.81
CA VAL A 117 5.48 -2.18 7.36
C VAL A 117 5.41 -3.63 6.85
N LYS A 118 4.72 -4.52 7.58
CA LYS A 118 4.52 -5.95 7.22
C LYS A 118 4.18 -6.18 5.74
N ILE A 119 3.39 -5.29 5.14
CA ILE A 119 2.96 -5.34 3.73
C ILE A 119 4.11 -5.31 2.71
N LEU A 120 5.31 -4.83 3.10
CA LEU A 120 6.49 -4.78 2.24
C LEU A 120 7.29 -6.08 2.24
N TYR A 121 6.92 -7.06 3.07
CA TYR A 121 7.60 -8.35 3.09
C TYR A 121 6.85 -9.37 2.23
N PRO A 122 7.57 -10.27 1.53
CA PRO A 122 6.94 -11.28 0.70
C PRO A 122 6.16 -12.28 1.57
N GLN A 123 5.15 -12.92 0.99
CA GLN A 123 4.51 -14.05 1.64
C GLN A 123 5.45 -15.26 1.61
N TRP A 124 5.41 -16.10 2.63
CA TRP A 124 6.24 -17.31 2.71
C TRP A 124 6.08 -18.19 1.46
N GLN A 125 4.86 -18.30 0.94
CA GLN A 125 4.55 -19.06 -0.28
C GLN A 125 5.32 -18.56 -1.51
N ASP A 126 5.59 -17.25 -1.60
CA ASP A 126 6.28 -16.63 -2.75
C ASP A 126 7.80 -16.87 -2.71
N VAL A 127 8.34 -17.28 -1.56
CA VAL A 127 9.78 -17.49 -1.35
C VAL A 127 10.18 -18.96 -1.25
N ILE A 128 9.22 -19.89 -1.37
CA ILE A 128 9.51 -21.33 -1.46
C ILE A 128 10.45 -21.60 -2.66
N GLY A 129 11.47 -22.43 -2.43
CA GLY A 129 12.50 -22.76 -3.41
C GLY A 129 13.65 -21.76 -3.50
N GLN A 130 13.58 -20.64 -2.76
CA GLN A 130 14.68 -19.67 -2.68
C GLN A 130 15.62 -20.01 -1.52
N THR A 131 16.93 -19.83 -1.74
CA THR A 131 17.93 -19.87 -0.67
C THR A 131 18.15 -18.45 -0.18
N VAL A 132 17.94 -18.23 1.13
CA VAL A 132 18.03 -16.92 1.77
C VAL A 132 19.06 -16.91 2.90
N GLU A 133 19.55 -15.73 3.24
CA GLU A 133 20.51 -15.53 4.34
C GLU A 133 19.80 -15.45 5.68
N LYS A 134 20.59 -15.44 6.77
CA LYS A 134 20.08 -15.19 8.13
C LYS A 134 19.43 -13.83 8.26
N GLY A 135 18.29 -13.78 8.94
CA GLY A 135 17.55 -12.54 9.19
C GLY A 135 16.65 -12.12 8.03
N TYR A 136 16.56 -12.93 6.97
CA TYR A 136 15.63 -12.70 5.86
C TYR A 136 14.19 -12.77 6.37
N LYS A 137 13.40 -11.74 6.10
CA LYS A 137 12.07 -11.54 6.66
C LYS A 137 10.97 -11.85 5.65
N PHE A 138 9.91 -12.50 6.09
CA PHE A 138 8.73 -12.82 5.27
C PHE A 138 7.50 -12.95 6.16
N VAL A 139 6.31 -12.88 5.55
CA VAL A 139 5.03 -13.00 6.25
C VAL A 139 4.43 -14.38 6.01
N HIS A 140 3.88 -14.99 7.05
CA HIS A 140 3.05 -16.20 6.92
C HIS A 140 1.75 -15.99 7.72
N GLY A 141 0.63 -15.92 7.00
CA GLY A 141 -0.61 -15.41 7.58
C GLY A 141 -0.49 -13.91 7.87
N ASP A 142 -0.70 -13.50 9.12
CA ASP A 142 -0.51 -12.12 9.58
C ASP A 142 0.77 -11.95 10.44
N VAL A 143 1.57 -13.01 10.56
CA VAL A 143 2.75 -13.05 11.42
C VAL A 143 4.01 -12.86 10.58
N LEU A 144 4.87 -11.94 11.03
CA LEU A 144 6.17 -11.70 10.43
C LEU A 144 7.20 -12.65 11.03
N TYR A 145 8.00 -13.28 10.19
CA TYR A 145 9.08 -14.18 10.60
C TYR A 145 10.41 -13.69 10.04
N LYS A 146 11.50 -14.17 10.63
CA LYS A 146 12.84 -14.11 10.05
C LYS A 146 13.54 -15.46 10.10
N THR A 147 14.39 -15.72 9.13
CA THR A 147 15.28 -16.89 9.14
C THR A 147 16.37 -16.75 10.20
N ILE A 148 16.82 -17.88 10.77
CA ILE A 148 17.87 -17.86 11.80
C ILE A 148 19.18 -18.55 11.40
N GLN A 149 19.15 -19.34 10.32
CA GLN A 149 20.33 -20.02 9.78
C GLN A 149 21.10 -19.11 8.82
N ASP A 150 22.43 -19.25 8.77
CA ASP A 150 23.30 -18.43 7.91
C ASP A 150 22.93 -18.53 6.42
N SER A 151 22.49 -19.71 5.98
CA SER A 151 21.90 -19.94 4.66
C SER A 151 20.82 -21.00 4.74
N LEU A 152 19.62 -20.70 4.25
CA LEU A 152 18.45 -21.57 4.34
C LEU A 152 17.72 -21.66 2.99
N LEU A 153 17.53 -22.88 2.48
CA LEU A 153 16.58 -23.15 1.40
C LEU A 153 15.16 -23.24 1.99
N ILE A 154 14.30 -22.32 1.60
CA ILE A 154 12.88 -22.35 1.99
C ILE A 154 12.19 -23.50 1.23
N GLN A 155 11.50 -24.38 1.95
CA GLN A 155 10.87 -25.56 1.37
C GLN A 155 9.44 -25.71 1.87
N GLU A 156 8.55 -26.17 1.00
CA GLU A 156 7.10 -26.25 1.24
C GLU A 156 6.73 -27.12 2.47
N GLN A 157 7.51 -28.17 2.77
CA GLN A 157 7.24 -29.01 3.94
C GLN A 157 7.59 -28.35 5.28
N TYR A 158 8.31 -27.23 5.28
CA TYR A 158 8.73 -26.52 6.49
C TYR A 158 7.94 -25.21 6.61
N VAL A 159 6.66 -25.35 6.93
CA VAL A 159 5.72 -24.24 7.16
C VAL A 159 6.13 -23.48 8.43
N PRO A 160 6.23 -22.13 8.39
CA PRO A 160 6.57 -21.32 9.56
C PRO A 160 5.58 -21.51 10.71
N GLY A 161 6.10 -21.86 11.89
CA GLY A 161 5.33 -22.16 13.10
C GLY A 161 5.91 -23.34 13.88
N GLU A 162 5.04 -24.09 14.54
CA GLU A 162 5.40 -25.25 15.37
C GLU A 162 6.21 -26.30 14.56
N GLY A 163 7.34 -26.75 15.12
CA GLY A 163 8.24 -27.72 14.50
C GLY A 163 9.26 -27.13 13.53
N THR A 164 9.26 -25.81 13.31
CA THR A 164 10.23 -25.11 12.44
C THR A 164 11.03 -24.02 13.16
N GLU A 165 11.05 -24.05 14.49
CA GLU A 165 11.73 -23.08 15.37
C GLU A 165 13.25 -23.04 15.15
N SER A 166 13.82 -24.11 14.59
CA SER A 166 15.23 -24.18 14.18
C SER A 166 15.53 -23.49 12.84
N LEU A 167 14.50 -23.05 12.11
CA LEU A 167 14.59 -22.41 10.80
C LEU A 167 14.13 -20.95 10.85
N TYR A 168 13.05 -20.68 11.61
CA TYR A 168 12.38 -19.38 11.64
C TYR A 168 12.15 -18.91 13.07
N ALA A 169 12.28 -17.60 13.28
CA ALA A 169 11.86 -16.91 14.49
C ALA A 169 10.74 -15.95 14.15
N VAL A 170 9.70 -15.91 14.97
CA VAL A 170 8.67 -14.87 14.90
C VAL A 170 9.33 -13.52 15.21
N ILE A 171 9.09 -12.54 14.34
CA ILE A 171 9.27 -11.14 14.69
C ILE A 171 7.94 -10.73 15.32
N ASP A 172 7.92 -10.72 16.65
CA ASP A 172 6.76 -10.26 17.40
C ASP A 172 6.74 -8.73 17.46
N GLU A 173 5.58 -8.14 17.74
CA GLU A 173 5.54 -6.73 18.12
C GLU A 173 6.38 -6.60 19.38
N THR A 174 7.42 -5.76 19.35
CA THR A 174 8.11 -5.37 20.57
C THR A 174 7.14 -4.57 21.41
N HIS A 175 6.42 -5.29 22.27
CA HIS A 175 5.57 -4.66 23.25
C HIS A 175 6.45 -3.94 24.25
N ALA A 176 6.33 -2.62 24.31
CA ALA A 176 7.11 -1.80 25.24
C ALA A 176 6.89 -2.23 26.70
N GLY A 177 5.79 -2.97 26.95
CA GLY A 177 5.29 -3.31 28.27
C GLY A 177 4.86 -2.06 29.01
N THR A 178 4.22 -1.13 28.29
CA THR A 178 3.54 0.04 28.83
C THR A 178 2.04 -0.23 28.87
N GLN A 179 1.28 0.57 29.60
CA GLN A 179 -0.18 0.41 29.64
C GLN A 179 -0.83 0.53 28.24
N GLU A 180 -0.27 1.38 27.38
CA GLU A 180 -0.71 1.58 26.00
C GLU A 180 -0.23 0.48 25.03
N ASN A 181 0.86 -0.22 25.37
CA ASN A 181 1.44 -1.31 24.59
C ASN A 181 1.89 -2.47 25.51
N PRO A 182 0.94 -3.22 26.09
CA PRO A 182 1.22 -4.30 27.04
C PRO A 182 1.72 -5.55 26.32
N ILE A 183 2.61 -6.31 26.97
CA ILE A 183 3.16 -7.58 26.46
C ILE A 183 2.07 -8.68 26.55
N PRO A 184 1.66 -9.34 25.45
CA PRO A 184 0.76 -10.48 25.50
C PRO A 184 1.33 -11.58 26.38
N TYR A 185 0.49 -12.16 27.23
CA TYR A 185 0.85 -13.20 28.16
C TYR A 185 0.02 -14.45 27.92
N ASP A 186 0.71 -15.53 27.53
CA ASP A 186 0.13 -16.86 27.30
C ASP A 186 0.64 -17.91 28.32
N GLY A 187 1.13 -17.45 29.48
CA GLY A 187 1.77 -18.31 30.48
C GLY A 187 3.22 -18.64 30.17
N ASN A 188 3.85 -19.40 31.08
CA ASN A 188 5.26 -19.81 31.03
C ASN A 188 6.24 -18.65 30.76
N MET A 189 5.92 -17.47 31.28
CA MET A 189 6.68 -16.25 31.06
C MET A 189 7.11 -15.67 32.41
N ALA A 190 8.36 -15.19 32.49
CA ALA A 190 8.81 -14.42 33.65
C ALA A 190 8.27 -12.99 33.52
N LEU A 191 7.64 -12.50 34.57
CA LEU A 191 7.12 -11.14 34.60
C LEU A 191 8.19 -10.21 35.15
N GLU A 192 8.42 -9.10 34.45
CA GLU A 192 9.36 -8.05 34.85
C GLU A 192 8.61 -6.91 35.55
N LYS A 193 9.13 -6.48 36.70
CA LYS A 193 8.52 -5.42 37.48
C LYS A 193 8.42 -4.13 36.67
N GLY A 194 7.25 -3.50 36.71
CA GLY A 194 6.98 -2.23 36.02
C GLY A 194 6.55 -2.39 34.57
N LYS A 195 6.56 -3.62 34.02
CA LYS A 195 6.00 -3.92 32.71
C LYS A 195 4.51 -4.25 32.80
N TYR A 196 3.78 -3.89 31.76
CA TYR A 196 2.39 -4.22 31.58
C TYR A 196 2.24 -5.45 30.68
N TYR A 197 1.32 -6.33 31.06
CA TYR A 197 1.01 -7.57 30.36
C TYR A 197 -0.48 -7.64 30.03
N SER A 198 -0.85 -8.27 28.93
CA SER A 198 -2.25 -8.48 28.56
C SER A 198 -2.59 -9.97 28.43
N GLN A 199 -3.69 -10.39 29.04
CA GLN A 199 -4.24 -11.73 28.89
C GLN A 199 -5.75 -11.63 28.75
N ASP A 200 -6.32 -12.29 27.73
CA ASP A 200 -7.76 -12.28 27.43
C ASP A 200 -8.37 -10.86 27.34
N GLY A 201 -7.60 -9.90 26.83
CA GLY A 201 -8.02 -8.50 26.70
C GLY A 201 -7.99 -7.68 28.00
N VAL A 202 -7.47 -8.23 29.10
CA VAL A 202 -7.29 -7.52 30.37
C VAL A 202 -5.81 -7.17 30.57
N ILE A 203 -5.54 -5.93 30.98
CA ILE A 203 -4.18 -5.43 31.20
C ILE A 203 -3.83 -5.49 32.69
N TYR A 204 -2.60 -5.92 32.97
CA TYR A 204 -2.04 -6.09 34.30
C TYR A 204 -0.67 -5.42 34.40
N LEU A 205 -0.42 -4.70 35.50
CA LEU A 205 0.91 -4.18 35.84
C LEU A 205 1.62 -5.20 36.73
N CYS A 206 2.79 -5.67 36.31
CA CYS A 206 3.65 -6.49 37.16
C CYS A 206 4.24 -5.62 38.29
N ASN A 207 3.89 -5.92 39.54
CA ASN A 207 4.33 -5.15 40.70
C ASN A 207 5.64 -5.70 41.31
N ARG A 208 6.05 -6.92 40.93
CA ARG A 208 7.27 -7.57 41.39
C ARG A 208 7.74 -8.63 40.39
N ASP A 209 9.06 -8.66 40.14
CA ASP A 209 9.69 -9.67 39.30
C ASP A 209 9.34 -11.08 39.79
N THR A 210 8.95 -11.95 38.86
CA THR A 210 8.73 -13.37 39.21
C THR A 210 10.03 -14.13 39.30
N GLU A 211 11.11 -13.60 38.71
CA GLU A 211 12.47 -14.18 38.51
C GLU A 211 12.47 -15.50 37.71
N ASN A 212 11.49 -16.36 37.92
CA ASN A 212 11.21 -17.56 37.17
C ASN A 212 9.91 -17.41 36.37
N PRO A 213 9.77 -18.13 35.25
CA PRO A 213 8.52 -18.18 34.51
C PRO A 213 7.35 -18.67 35.36
N VAL A 214 6.20 -18.01 35.23
CA VAL A 214 4.94 -18.41 35.87
C VAL A 214 3.96 -18.91 34.83
N TYR A 215 3.18 -19.94 35.17
CA TYR A 215 2.22 -20.59 34.27
C TYR A 215 0.76 -20.27 34.60
N HIS A 216 0.52 -19.71 35.78
CA HIS A 216 -0.82 -19.32 36.22
C HIS A 216 -1.35 -18.18 35.35
N ASN A 217 -2.68 -18.09 35.22
CA ASN A 217 -3.30 -16.92 34.59
C ASN A 217 -2.99 -15.67 35.41
N LEU A 218 -2.84 -14.52 34.74
CA LEU A 218 -2.56 -13.25 35.41
C LEU A 218 -3.65 -12.87 36.41
N SER A 219 -4.90 -13.25 36.13
CA SER A 219 -6.02 -13.07 37.05
C SER A 219 -5.83 -13.79 38.40
N ASP A 220 -5.16 -14.93 38.40
CA ASP A 220 -4.87 -15.73 39.60
C ASP A 220 -3.65 -15.18 40.38
N LEU A 221 -2.86 -14.32 39.75
CA LEU A 221 -1.65 -13.72 40.33
C LEU A 221 -1.89 -12.31 40.90
N ILE A 222 -3.14 -11.83 40.88
CA ILE A 222 -3.52 -10.52 41.42
C ILE A 222 -3.20 -10.46 42.92
N GLY A 223 -2.46 -9.42 43.32
CA GLY A 223 -2.03 -9.22 44.71
C GLY A 223 -0.81 -10.04 45.11
N LEU A 224 -0.27 -10.89 44.23
CA LEU A 224 0.97 -11.64 44.43
C LEU A 224 2.13 -11.12 43.57
N TYR A 225 1.87 -10.95 42.27
CA TYR A 225 2.86 -10.50 41.27
C TYR A 225 2.33 -9.44 40.32
N VAL A 226 1.01 -9.36 40.16
CA VAL A 226 0.39 -8.37 39.28
C VAL A 226 -0.75 -7.64 39.98
N GLU A 227 -1.07 -6.47 39.46
CA GLU A 227 -2.26 -5.70 39.77
C GLU A 227 -3.03 -5.44 38.47
N LYS A 228 -4.35 -5.45 38.52
CA LYS A 228 -5.16 -5.07 37.36
C LYS A 228 -4.93 -3.59 37.07
N ALA A 229 -4.51 -3.25 35.86
CA ALA A 229 -4.37 -1.85 35.48
C ALA A 229 -5.76 -1.20 35.48
N THR A 230 -5.92 -0.09 36.18
CA THR A 230 -7.10 0.76 36.08
C THR A 230 -7.05 1.55 34.77
N GLU A 231 -8.19 1.70 34.10
CA GLU A 231 -8.36 2.67 33.01
C GLU A 231 -7.87 4.07 33.39
#